data_AF-A0A2H9TCX9-F1
#
_entry.id   AF-A0A2H9TCX9-F1
#
_cell.length_a   1.000
_cell.length_b   1.000
_cell.length_c   1.000
_cell.angle_alpha   90.00
_cell.angle_beta   90.00
_cell.angle_gamma   90.00
#
_symmetry.space_group_name_H-M   'P 1'
#
loop_
_entity.id
_entity.type
_entity.pdbx_description
1 polymer ?
#
loop_
_entity_poly.entity_id
_entity_poly.type
_entity_poly.pdbx_seq_one_letter_code
_entity_poly.pdbx_strand_id
1 'polypeptide(L)'
;VLKTYSAKNYLDDVHRSLNGAFSKAYELGTEDQRKELEKMSKEFAKELYGVESDKVKNGNLNERDKMIMNQTYHDFQNQANAMQIFAENLKKINPQLLQDIESFSIEKASKTFANVAMHGYEKRGEKAPALSIENLYQEMGFSQGDDLKNLVVASREKLKDQLINEKRMSKSKAEEVAAKLIGVTFDVGHLNISRKYGYNEKDLVEEAKKVKPYINKVHLTDNFGASDSHLPPGMGNVPFQALLEAIGEEGAKAIKINEVGGWFEHFKTSPFPQILEAFGSPIYSAGTGPYWSQAGGFQQSYMEGYGQILPSTNYQMFGAGFSQLPQSLGGQQGQQGGGRMGSGGF
;
A
#
# COMPACT_ATOMS: atom_id res chain seq x y z
N VAL A 1 -10.37 57.26 29.01
CA VAL A 1 -11.06 55.96 29.16
C VAL A 1 -11.45 55.36 27.81
N LEU A 2 -12.28 56.00 26.97
CA LEU A 2 -12.66 55.46 25.65
C LEU A 2 -11.48 55.25 24.68
N LYS A 3 -10.56 56.21 24.57
CA LYS A 3 -9.38 56.10 23.68
C LYS A 3 -8.38 55.02 24.12
N THR A 4 -8.15 54.89 25.43
CA THR A 4 -7.28 53.86 26.01
C THR A 4 -7.86 52.46 25.87
N TYR A 5 -9.19 52.33 25.97
CA TYR A 5 -9.87 51.05 25.74
C TYR A 5 -9.79 50.63 24.26
N SER A 6 -9.99 51.60 23.34
CA SER A 6 -9.84 51.36 21.91
C SER A 6 -8.41 50.94 21.52
N ALA A 7 -7.39 51.64 22.05
CA ALA A 7 -5.98 51.31 21.80
C ALA A 7 -5.63 49.90 22.31
N LYS A 8 -6.10 49.54 23.52
CA LYS A 8 -5.91 48.19 24.06
C LYS A 8 -6.54 47.12 23.17
N ASN A 9 -7.80 47.28 22.77
CA ASN A 9 -8.47 46.30 21.91
C ASN A 9 -7.76 46.14 20.57
N TYR A 10 -7.28 47.24 19.98
CA TYR A 10 -6.52 47.20 18.74
C TYR A 10 -5.21 46.42 18.90
N LEU A 11 -4.46 46.67 19.98
CA LEU A 11 -3.23 45.92 20.27
C LEU A 11 -3.51 44.44 20.54
N ASP A 12 -4.59 44.12 21.25
CA ASP A 12 -5.01 42.74 21.49
C ASP A 12 -5.34 42.02 20.16
N ASP A 13 -6.00 42.68 19.22
CA ASP A 13 -6.32 42.12 17.90
C ASP A 13 -5.06 41.95 17.04
N VAL A 14 -4.15 42.92 17.03
CA VAL A 14 -2.85 42.81 16.35
C VAL A 14 -2.05 41.64 16.92
N HIS A 15 -1.99 41.51 18.25
CA HIS A 15 -1.31 40.41 18.91
C HIS A 15 -1.89 39.04 18.51
N ARG A 16 -3.23 38.91 18.48
CA ARG A 16 -3.88 37.68 18.01
C ARG A 16 -3.53 37.36 16.56
N SER A 17 -3.56 38.36 15.68
CA SER A 17 -3.20 38.19 14.26
C SER A 17 -1.75 37.74 14.10
N LEU A 18 -0.82 38.38 14.81
CA LEU A 18 0.60 38.02 14.82
C LEU A 18 0.84 36.62 15.38
N ASN A 19 0.14 36.23 16.45
CA ASN A 19 0.22 34.87 16.99
C ASN A 19 -0.32 33.83 16.00
N GLY A 20 -1.40 34.14 15.27
CA GLY A 20 -1.92 33.29 14.21
C GLY A 20 -0.91 33.10 13.07
N ALA A 21 -0.33 34.21 12.59
CA ALA A 21 0.70 34.19 11.56
C ALA A 21 1.96 33.42 12.02
N PHE A 22 2.41 33.65 13.25
CA PHE A 22 3.53 32.94 13.86
C PHE A 22 3.27 31.43 13.93
N SER A 23 2.10 31.04 14.44
CA SER A 23 1.73 29.63 14.59
C SER A 23 1.76 28.91 13.24
N LYS A 24 1.19 29.56 12.20
CA LYS A 24 1.20 29.02 10.84
C LYS A 24 2.61 28.95 10.25
N ALA A 25 3.44 29.99 10.46
CA ALA A 25 4.82 29.99 10.03
C ALA A 25 5.66 28.92 10.75
N TYR A 26 5.40 28.66 12.02
CA TYR A 26 6.07 27.62 12.79
C TYR A 26 5.66 26.23 12.35
N GLU A 27 4.36 26.02 12.12
CA GLU A 27 3.82 24.75 11.63
C GLU A 27 4.40 24.38 10.25
N LEU A 28 4.39 25.34 9.32
CA LEU A 28 4.82 25.16 7.93
C LEU A 28 6.31 25.46 7.69
N GLY A 29 7.03 25.86 8.72
CA GLY A 29 8.45 26.21 8.63
C GLY A 29 9.35 24.97 8.62
N THR A 30 10.50 25.10 7.94
CA THR A 30 11.60 24.12 8.04
C THR A 30 12.18 24.09 9.46
N GLU A 31 13.00 23.09 9.78
CA GLU A 31 13.64 23.01 11.11
C GLU A 31 14.43 24.28 11.46
N ASP A 32 15.16 24.84 10.49
CA ASP A 32 15.93 26.07 10.68
C ASP A 32 15.03 27.29 10.87
N GLN A 33 13.94 27.39 10.10
CA GLN A 33 12.94 28.45 10.28
C GLN A 33 12.25 28.36 11.64
N ARG A 34 11.97 27.14 12.14
CA ARG A 34 11.42 26.94 13.49
C ARG A 34 12.38 27.40 14.58
N LYS A 35 13.68 27.12 14.45
CA LYS A 35 14.71 27.64 15.37
C LYS A 35 14.78 29.17 15.33
N GLU A 36 14.67 29.77 14.15
CA GLU A 36 14.64 31.22 13.99
C GLU A 36 13.38 31.84 14.64
N LEU A 37 12.21 31.25 14.40
CA LEU A 37 10.94 31.64 15.01
C LEU A 37 10.97 31.50 16.54
N GLU A 38 11.58 30.45 17.09
CA GLU A 38 11.78 30.32 18.54
C GLU A 38 12.61 31.46 19.11
N LYS A 39 13.69 31.85 18.43
CA LYS A 39 14.51 33.00 18.81
C LYS A 39 13.68 34.29 18.76
N MET A 40 12.93 34.53 17.68
CA MET A 40 12.06 35.70 17.55
C MET A 40 11.01 35.75 18.66
N SER A 41 10.41 34.62 19.03
CA SER A 41 9.43 34.53 20.12
C SER A 41 10.04 34.93 21.48
N LYS A 42 11.28 34.51 21.75
CA LYS A 42 12.01 34.89 22.97
C LYS A 42 12.33 36.39 23.00
N GLU A 43 12.77 36.94 21.88
CA GLU A 43 13.04 38.37 21.73
C GLU A 43 11.76 39.20 21.89
N PHE A 44 10.67 38.81 21.23
CA PHE A 44 9.37 39.47 21.37
C PHE A 44 8.86 39.48 22.81
N ALA A 45 8.94 38.35 23.52
CA ALA A 45 8.56 38.29 24.93
C ALA A 45 9.45 39.21 25.80
N LYS A 46 10.75 39.30 25.50
CA LYS A 46 11.67 40.19 26.21
C LYS A 46 11.33 41.67 25.97
N GLU A 47 11.04 42.07 24.75
CA GLU A 47 10.61 43.44 24.41
C GLU A 47 9.25 43.77 25.05
N LEU A 48 8.30 42.83 25.03
CA LEU A 48 6.95 43.04 25.58
C LEU A 48 6.95 43.15 27.11
N TYR A 49 7.73 42.31 27.79
CA TYR A 49 7.72 42.20 29.25
C TYR A 49 8.91 42.87 29.93
N GLY A 50 9.92 43.35 29.18
CA GLY A 50 11.14 43.94 29.73
C GLY A 50 12.04 42.97 30.51
N VAL A 51 11.72 41.66 30.49
CA VAL A 51 12.40 40.61 31.25
C VAL A 51 12.60 39.37 30.38
N GLU A 52 13.63 38.57 30.69
CA GLU A 52 13.94 37.35 29.94
C GLU A 52 12.76 36.37 29.89
N SER A 53 12.45 35.88 28.70
CA SER A 53 11.28 35.02 28.44
C SER A 53 11.26 33.74 29.29
N ASP A 54 12.42 33.16 29.58
CA ASP A 54 12.55 31.95 30.39
C ASP A 54 12.18 32.20 31.86
N LYS A 55 12.41 33.40 32.39
CA LYS A 55 11.97 33.78 33.75
C LYS A 55 10.46 33.88 33.83
N VAL A 56 9.83 34.44 32.79
CA VAL A 56 8.37 34.57 32.70
C VAL A 56 7.72 33.19 32.62
N LYS A 57 8.21 32.32 31.74
CA LYS A 57 7.68 30.95 31.57
C LYS A 57 7.80 30.10 32.83
N ASN A 58 8.94 30.18 33.51
CA ASN A 58 9.21 29.37 34.70
C ASN A 58 8.66 29.97 35.99
N GLY A 59 8.04 31.16 35.95
CA GLY A 59 7.55 31.86 37.14
C GLY A 59 8.65 32.37 38.07
N ASN A 60 9.91 32.36 37.64
CA ASN A 60 11.08 32.74 38.43
C ASN A 60 11.34 34.25 38.36
N LEU A 61 10.33 35.05 38.71
CA LEU A 61 10.39 36.51 38.70
C LEU A 61 10.66 37.04 40.12
N ASN A 62 11.74 37.81 40.29
CA ASN A 62 11.96 38.56 41.52
C ASN A 62 11.09 39.84 41.54
N GLU A 63 11.04 40.56 42.67
CA GLU A 63 10.22 41.77 42.80
C GLU A 63 10.59 42.88 41.80
N ARG A 64 11.88 42.99 41.44
CA ARG A 64 12.34 43.94 40.41
C ARG A 64 11.82 43.54 39.02
N ASP A 65 11.89 42.26 38.68
CA ASP A 65 11.40 41.71 37.40
C ASP A 65 9.89 41.92 37.27
N LYS A 66 9.12 41.69 38.35
CA LYS A 66 7.66 41.97 38.38
C LYS A 66 7.35 43.45 38.19
N MET A 67 8.14 44.34 38.82
CA MET A 67 7.95 45.78 38.70
C MET A 67 8.22 46.26 37.27
N ILE A 68 9.32 45.80 36.67
CA ILE A 68 9.66 46.10 35.26
C ILE A 68 8.54 45.59 34.36
N MET A 69 8.15 44.32 34.50
CA MET A 69 7.10 43.71 33.70
C MET A 69 5.77 44.48 33.78
N ASN A 70 5.37 44.90 34.98
CA ASN A 70 4.14 45.68 35.15
C ASN A 70 4.23 47.05 34.46
N GLN A 71 5.41 47.70 34.46
CA GLN A 71 5.62 48.98 33.79
C GLN A 71 5.62 48.83 32.27
N THR A 72 6.41 47.91 31.71
CA THR A 72 6.52 47.71 30.26
C THR A 72 5.27 47.10 29.66
N TYR A 73 4.58 46.20 30.38
CA TYR A 73 3.36 45.58 29.88
C TYR A 73 2.18 46.55 29.84
N HIS A 74 2.12 47.57 30.69
CA HIS A 74 1.05 48.57 30.64
C HIS A 74 1.37 49.78 29.75
N ASP A 75 2.55 49.82 29.14
CA ASP A 75 2.93 50.83 28.16
C ASP A 75 2.49 50.43 26.74
N PHE A 76 1.47 51.11 26.23
CA PHE A 76 0.96 50.88 24.87
C PHE A 76 1.98 51.18 23.78
N GLN A 77 2.91 52.12 23.99
CA GLN A 77 3.96 52.41 23.00
C GLN A 77 4.95 51.25 22.92
N ASN A 78 5.35 50.72 24.08
CA ASN A 78 6.21 49.55 24.14
C ASN A 78 5.55 48.33 23.48
N GLN A 79 4.28 48.07 23.79
CA GLN A 79 3.52 46.99 23.13
C GLN A 79 3.49 47.16 21.60
N ALA A 80 3.17 48.36 21.12
CA ALA A 80 3.10 48.64 19.69
C ALA A 80 4.46 48.44 19.00
N ASN A 81 5.54 48.92 19.61
CA ASN A 81 6.91 48.75 19.09
C ASN A 81 7.33 47.28 19.06
N ALA A 82 7.09 46.53 20.13
CA ALA A 82 7.38 45.10 20.19
C ALA A 82 6.61 44.33 19.11
N MET A 83 5.32 44.62 18.93
CA MET A 83 4.50 44.01 17.88
C MET A 83 4.97 44.38 16.47
N GLN A 84 5.40 45.63 16.25
CA GLN A 84 5.94 46.07 14.96
C GLN A 84 7.25 45.34 14.62
N ILE A 85 8.19 45.27 15.57
CA ILE A 85 9.46 44.55 15.37
C ILE A 85 9.19 43.08 15.08
N PHE A 86 8.28 42.46 15.84
CA PHE A 86 7.89 41.07 15.62
C PHE A 86 7.25 40.87 14.24
N ALA A 87 6.36 41.75 13.81
CA ALA A 87 5.76 41.70 12.48
C ALA A 87 6.81 41.82 11.36
N GLU A 88 7.76 42.75 11.48
CA GLU A 88 8.83 42.94 10.50
C GLU A 88 9.78 41.74 10.42
N ASN A 89 10.07 41.09 11.55
CA ASN A 89 10.86 39.87 11.56
C ASN A 89 10.06 38.68 10.99
N LEU A 90 8.77 38.57 11.31
CA LEU A 90 7.93 37.50 10.82
C LEU A 90 7.76 37.55 9.29
N LYS A 91 7.72 38.75 8.69
CA LYS A 91 7.72 38.93 7.23
C LYS A 91 8.94 38.35 6.51
N LYS A 92 10.07 38.17 7.21
CA LYS A 92 11.28 37.56 6.65
C LYS A 92 11.17 36.04 6.56
N ILE A 93 10.26 35.45 7.33
CA ILE A 93 10.00 34.01 7.29
C ILE A 93 9.00 33.73 6.16
N ASN A 94 9.48 33.07 5.12
CA ASN A 94 8.65 32.54 4.05
C ASN A 94 8.49 31.03 4.26
N PRO A 95 7.45 30.58 4.99
CA PRO A 95 7.20 29.16 5.17
C PRO A 95 6.81 28.52 3.82
N GLN A 96 7.09 27.24 3.67
CA GLN A 96 6.70 26.52 2.47
C GLN A 96 5.18 26.28 2.48
N LEU A 97 4.45 27.06 1.67
CA LEU A 97 2.98 26.96 1.57
C LEU A 97 2.52 25.86 0.60
N LEU A 98 3.40 25.46 -0.32
CA LEU A 98 3.12 24.46 -1.34
C LEU A 98 4.18 23.36 -1.25
N GLN A 99 3.70 22.13 -1.17
CA GLN A 99 4.51 20.93 -1.22
C GLN A 99 4.00 20.07 -2.38
N ASP A 100 4.94 19.39 -3.02
CA ASP A 100 4.62 18.36 -4.00
C ASP A 100 3.71 17.29 -3.35
N ILE A 101 2.62 16.92 -4.03
CA ILE A 101 1.61 16.00 -3.50
C ILE A 101 2.20 14.62 -3.21
N GLU A 102 3.16 14.15 -4.01
CA GLU A 102 3.85 12.87 -3.81
C GLU A 102 4.73 12.96 -2.56
N SER A 103 5.51 14.02 -2.43
CA SER A 103 6.35 14.25 -1.24
C SER A 103 5.52 14.33 0.04
N PHE A 104 4.41 15.08 0.00
CA PHE A 104 3.46 15.16 1.11
C PHE A 104 2.86 13.79 1.44
N SER A 105 2.43 13.05 0.42
CA SER A 105 1.80 11.74 0.58
C SER A 105 2.77 10.72 1.17
N ILE A 106 4.01 10.64 0.67
CA ILE A 106 5.07 9.80 1.21
C ILE A 106 5.32 10.16 2.67
N GLU A 107 5.48 11.46 3.00
CA GLU A 107 5.77 11.89 4.37
C GLU A 107 4.66 11.49 5.35
N LYS A 108 3.39 11.73 5.00
CA LYS A 108 2.25 11.42 5.88
C LYS A 108 1.96 9.93 5.95
N ALA A 109 1.96 9.23 4.82
CA ALA A 109 1.72 7.79 4.77
C ALA A 109 2.83 7.03 5.53
N SER A 110 4.10 7.37 5.28
CA SER A 110 5.22 6.73 5.98
C SER A 110 5.18 6.93 7.49
N LYS A 111 4.79 8.13 7.96
CA LYS A 111 4.58 8.41 9.39
C LYS A 111 3.46 7.54 9.96
N THR A 112 2.35 7.40 9.25
CA THR A 112 1.24 6.54 9.69
C THR A 112 1.67 5.08 9.82
N PHE A 113 2.35 4.53 8.80
CA PHE A 113 2.82 3.15 8.84
C PHE A 113 3.87 2.91 9.93
N ALA A 114 4.80 3.85 10.12
CA ALA A 114 5.78 3.78 11.21
C ALA A 114 5.08 3.78 12.59
N ASN A 115 4.11 4.67 12.80
CA ASN A 115 3.35 4.73 14.05
C ASN A 115 2.57 3.43 14.33
N VAL A 116 1.94 2.85 13.31
CA VAL A 116 1.21 1.57 13.45
C VAL A 116 2.15 0.44 13.81
N ALA A 117 3.30 0.35 13.12
CA ALA A 117 4.31 -0.66 13.42
C ALA A 117 4.92 -0.48 14.81
N MET A 118 5.19 0.77 15.21
CA MET A 118 5.67 1.12 16.54
C MET A 118 4.66 0.72 17.63
N HIS A 119 3.38 1.02 17.46
CA HIS A 119 2.32 0.59 18.38
C HIS A 119 2.24 -0.95 18.48
N GLY A 120 2.39 -1.66 17.36
CA GLY A 120 2.50 -3.12 17.36
C GLY A 120 3.69 -3.60 18.17
N TYR A 121 4.86 -2.99 17.95
CA TYR A 121 6.10 -3.27 18.66
C TYR A 121 5.97 -2.99 20.17
N GLU A 122 5.33 -1.91 20.59
CA GLU A 122 5.13 -1.61 22.01
C GLU A 122 4.31 -2.68 22.73
N LYS A 123 3.33 -3.27 22.03
CA LYS A 123 2.46 -4.31 22.60
C LYS A 123 3.05 -5.70 22.58
N ARG A 124 3.86 -6.03 21.58
CA ARG A 124 4.30 -7.41 21.29
C ARG A 124 5.81 -7.57 21.07
N GLY A 125 6.57 -6.48 21.16
CA GLY A 125 7.99 -6.44 20.83
C GLY A 125 8.25 -6.96 19.42
N GLU A 126 9.30 -7.75 19.27
CA GLU A 126 9.67 -8.40 18.01
C GLU A 126 8.66 -9.45 17.51
N LYS A 127 7.66 -9.81 18.31
CA LYS A 127 6.57 -10.72 17.92
C LYS A 127 5.35 -9.97 17.36
N ALA A 128 5.45 -8.64 17.19
CA ALA A 128 4.41 -7.86 16.56
C ALA A 128 4.15 -8.37 15.12
N PRO A 129 2.89 -8.34 14.66
CA PRO A 129 2.56 -8.68 13.29
C PRO A 129 3.25 -7.70 12.34
N ALA A 130 3.78 -8.23 11.23
CA ALA A 130 4.35 -7.40 10.18
C ALA A 130 3.24 -6.66 9.43
N LEU A 131 3.47 -5.38 9.19
CA LEU A 131 2.71 -4.54 8.30
C LEU A 131 3.23 -4.75 6.86
N SER A 132 2.32 -5.01 5.93
CA SER A 132 2.62 -5.11 4.50
C SER A 132 1.87 -4.02 3.75
N ILE A 133 2.61 -3.11 3.12
CA ILE A 133 2.06 -2.01 2.31
C ILE A 133 1.87 -2.52 0.89
N GLU A 134 0.71 -2.31 0.32
CA GLU A 134 0.35 -2.85 -1.00
C GLU A 134 0.45 -1.78 -2.09
N ASN A 135 0.93 -2.16 -3.28
CA ASN A 135 0.73 -1.33 -4.47
C ASN A 135 -0.72 -1.44 -4.92
N LEU A 136 -1.41 -0.31 -4.97
CA LEU A 136 -2.74 -0.24 -5.57
C LEU A 136 -2.64 -0.08 -7.09
N TYR A 137 -3.79 -0.16 -7.77
CA TYR A 137 -3.88 0.09 -9.20
C TYR A 137 -3.57 1.57 -9.55
N GLN A 138 -3.24 1.80 -10.82
CA GLN A 138 -2.84 3.11 -11.34
C GLN A 138 -3.95 4.13 -11.14
N GLU A 139 -3.58 5.41 -11.02
CA GLU A 139 -4.44 6.53 -10.55
C GLU A 139 -4.65 6.58 -9.03
N MET A 140 -4.36 5.50 -8.31
CA MET A 140 -4.19 5.53 -6.86
C MET A 140 -2.72 5.81 -6.50
N GLY A 141 -2.51 6.37 -5.30
CA GLY A 141 -1.17 6.64 -4.79
C GLY A 141 -0.37 5.36 -4.57
N PHE A 142 0.94 5.44 -4.81
CA PHE A 142 1.90 4.35 -4.57
C PHE A 142 1.68 3.08 -5.40
N SER A 143 1.21 3.25 -6.64
CA SER A 143 0.88 2.15 -7.55
C SER A 143 2.07 1.60 -8.32
N GLN A 144 3.13 2.41 -8.52
CA GLN A 144 4.35 1.99 -9.20
C GLN A 144 5.42 1.49 -8.22
N GLY A 145 6.40 0.75 -8.75
CA GLY A 145 7.46 0.14 -7.96
C GLY A 145 8.36 1.17 -7.28
N ASP A 146 8.68 2.29 -7.93
CA ASP A 146 9.46 3.36 -7.30
C ASP A 146 8.70 4.03 -6.15
N ASP A 147 7.42 4.35 -6.35
CA ASP A 147 6.60 4.98 -5.33
C ASP A 147 6.47 4.10 -4.08
N LEU A 148 6.18 2.81 -4.30
CA LEU A 148 6.04 1.82 -3.23
C LEU A 148 7.36 1.59 -2.50
N LYS A 149 8.48 1.52 -3.25
CA LYS A 149 9.84 1.47 -2.68
C LYS A 149 10.12 2.70 -1.82
N ASN A 150 9.83 3.89 -2.32
CA ASN A 150 10.09 5.13 -1.60
C ASN A 150 9.26 5.18 -0.31
N LEU A 151 8.00 4.77 -0.39
CA LEU A 151 7.10 4.68 0.77
C LEU A 151 7.61 3.69 1.83
N VAL A 152 7.92 2.44 1.45
CA VAL A 152 8.37 1.44 2.44
C VAL A 152 9.71 1.81 3.07
N VAL A 153 10.63 2.39 2.30
CA VAL A 153 11.92 2.87 2.82
C VAL A 153 11.68 4.01 3.81
N ALA A 154 10.89 5.01 3.44
CA ALA A 154 10.56 6.13 4.33
C ALA A 154 9.86 5.65 5.61
N SER A 155 8.96 4.66 5.52
CA SER A 155 8.30 4.05 6.67
C SER A 155 9.30 3.35 7.61
N ARG A 156 10.23 2.56 7.05
CA ARG A 156 11.28 1.87 7.82
C ARG A 156 12.20 2.87 8.52
N GLU A 157 12.61 3.92 7.82
CA GLU A 157 13.47 4.98 8.38
C GLU A 157 12.79 5.68 9.56
N LYS A 158 11.52 6.08 9.42
CA LYS A 158 10.77 6.71 10.53
C LYS A 158 10.60 5.78 11.73
N LEU A 159 10.29 4.50 11.51
CA LEU A 159 10.19 3.52 12.59
C LEU A 159 11.56 3.33 13.28
N LYS A 160 12.64 3.23 12.50
CA LYS A 160 14.00 3.12 13.03
C LYS A 160 14.34 4.32 13.93
N ASP A 161 14.01 5.53 13.49
CA ASP A 161 14.23 6.74 14.29
C ASP A 161 13.43 6.73 15.60
N GLN A 162 12.17 6.28 15.57
CA GLN A 162 11.35 6.11 16.76
C GLN A 162 11.96 5.07 17.72
N LEU A 163 12.41 3.93 17.22
CA LEU A 163 13.04 2.88 18.03
C LEU A 163 14.35 3.36 18.68
N ILE A 164 15.16 4.14 17.97
CA ILE A 164 16.40 4.72 18.51
C ILE A 164 16.09 5.78 19.57
N ASN A 165 15.20 6.72 19.27
CA ASN A 165 14.95 7.87 20.14
C ASN A 165 14.11 7.52 21.37
N GLU A 166 13.06 6.71 21.19
CA GLU A 166 12.08 6.40 22.22
C GLU A 166 12.40 5.12 22.99
N LYS A 167 12.98 4.11 22.32
CA LYS A 167 13.34 2.82 22.95
C LYS A 167 14.83 2.66 23.21
N ARG A 168 15.64 3.68 22.89
CA ARG A 168 17.11 3.67 23.08
C ARG A 168 17.78 2.46 22.42
N MET A 169 17.21 2.00 21.31
CA MET A 169 17.72 0.85 20.57
C MET A 169 18.98 1.22 19.78
N SER A 170 19.90 0.27 19.60
CA SER A 170 21.04 0.47 18.71
C SER A 170 20.58 0.61 17.26
N LYS A 171 21.32 1.36 16.44
CA LYS A 171 20.99 1.59 15.02
C LYS A 171 20.80 0.29 14.25
N SER A 172 21.73 -0.66 14.41
CA SER A 172 21.67 -1.96 13.71
C SER A 172 20.45 -2.79 14.12
N LYS A 173 20.11 -2.80 15.42
CA LYS A 173 18.93 -3.54 15.87
C LYS A 173 17.62 -2.86 15.44
N ALA A 174 17.58 -1.53 15.43
CA ALA A 174 16.43 -0.77 14.96
C ALA A 174 16.16 -1.00 13.47
N GLU A 175 17.21 -1.10 12.66
CA GLU A 175 17.13 -1.44 11.24
C GLU A 175 16.59 -2.87 11.01
N GLU A 176 17.08 -3.85 11.77
CA GLU A 176 16.57 -5.23 11.73
C GLU A 176 15.08 -5.30 12.10
N VAL A 177 14.69 -4.64 13.18
CA VAL A 177 13.29 -4.59 13.64
C VAL A 177 12.41 -3.89 12.61
N ALA A 178 12.85 -2.77 12.03
CA ALA A 178 12.08 -2.06 11.02
C ALA A 178 11.90 -2.91 9.74
N ALA A 179 12.95 -3.61 9.30
CA ALA A 179 12.88 -4.51 8.15
C ALA A 179 11.93 -5.69 8.39
N LYS A 180 11.88 -6.21 9.62
CA LYS A 180 10.98 -7.30 10.02
C LYS A 180 9.52 -6.87 10.11
N LEU A 181 9.26 -5.66 10.62
CA LEU A 181 7.90 -5.19 10.91
C LEU A 181 7.23 -4.46 9.76
N ILE A 182 7.97 -3.92 8.80
CA ILE A 182 7.41 -3.21 7.66
C ILE A 182 7.94 -3.82 6.37
N GLY A 183 7.06 -4.34 5.54
CA GLY A 183 7.37 -4.83 4.20
C GLY A 183 6.27 -4.47 3.21
N VAL A 184 6.29 -5.16 2.08
CA VAL A 184 5.41 -4.91 0.94
C VAL A 184 4.60 -6.15 0.60
N THR A 185 3.31 -5.92 0.36
CA THR A 185 2.47 -6.83 -0.43
C THR A 185 2.61 -6.42 -1.89
N PHE A 186 3.22 -7.26 -2.71
CA PHE A 186 3.31 -7.00 -4.14
C PHE A 186 2.13 -7.64 -4.86
N ASP A 187 1.22 -6.80 -5.36
CA ASP A 187 0.08 -7.24 -6.16
C ASP A 187 0.41 -7.16 -7.66
N VAL A 188 0.44 -8.32 -8.31
CA VAL A 188 0.78 -8.44 -9.72
C VAL A 188 -0.35 -8.02 -10.66
N GLY A 189 -1.61 -8.11 -10.22
CA GLY A 189 -2.77 -7.71 -11.00
C GLY A 189 -2.91 -6.19 -11.05
N HIS A 190 -2.78 -5.52 -9.90
CA HIS A 190 -2.71 -4.06 -9.82
C HIS A 190 -1.61 -3.51 -10.73
N LEU A 191 -0.42 -4.11 -10.70
CA LEU A 191 0.68 -3.71 -11.59
C LEU A 191 0.32 -3.92 -13.07
N ASN A 192 -0.36 -5.01 -13.42
CA ASN A 192 -0.70 -5.31 -14.81
C ASN A 192 -1.66 -4.30 -15.45
N ILE A 193 -2.44 -3.56 -14.65
CA ILE A 193 -3.30 -2.48 -15.14
C ILE A 193 -2.46 -1.31 -15.74
N SER A 194 -1.15 -1.22 -15.44
CA SER A 194 -0.22 -0.30 -16.11
C SER A 194 -0.21 -0.47 -17.63
N ARG A 195 -0.60 -1.64 -18.16
CA ARG A 195 -0.72 -1.88 -19.60
C ARG A 195 -1.69 -0.91 -20.29
N LYS A 196 -2.74 -0.46 -19.60
CA LYS A 196 -3.65 0.60 -20.10
C LYS A 196 -2.92 1.91 -20.42
N TYR A 197 -1.79 2.17 -19.78
CA TYR A 197 -0.95 3.36 -19.97
C TYR A 197 0.25 3.09 -20.88
N GLY A 198 0.25 1.96 -21.61
CA GLY A 198 1.28 1.64 -22.60
C GLY A 198 2.46 0.83 -22.08
N TYR A 199 2.42 0.37 -20.83
CA TYR A 199 3.47 -0.51 -20.30
C TYR A 199 3.41 -1.87 -21.01
N ASN A 200 4.59 -2.37 -21.37
CA ASN A 200 4.77 -3.73 -21.85
C ASN A 200 5.30 -4.63 -20.70
N GLU A 201 5.40 -5.93 -20.97
CA GLU A 201 5.86 -6.91 -19.98
C GLU A 201 7.24 -6.60 -19.38
N LYS A 202 8.19 -6.06 -20.18
CA LYS A 202 9.51 -5.69 -19.67
C LYS A 202 9.42 -4.56 -18.66
N ASP A 203 8.55 -3.58 -18.91
CA ASP A 203 8.36 -2.46 -17.99
C ASP A 203 7.79 -2.96 -16.65
N LEU A 204 6.81 -3.88 -16.68
CA LEU A 204 6.26 -4.49 -15.46
C LEU A 204 7.33 -5.27 -14.67
N VAL A 205 8.20 -6.00 -15.37
CA VAL A 205 9.31 -6.72 -14.76
C VAL A 205 10.31 -5.77 -14.10
N GLU A 206 10.61 -4.62 -14.71
CA GLU A 206 11.46 -3.60 -14.09
C GLU A 206 10.81 -2.98 -12.84
N GLU A 207 9.50 -2.72 -12.85
CA GLU A 207 8.77 -2.28 -11.66
C GLU A 207 8.84 -3.31 -10.52
N ALA A 208 8.68 -4.59 -10.84
CA ALA A 208 8.77 -5.68 -9.85
C ALA A 208 10.17 -5.75 -9.20
N LYS A 209 11.24 -5.54 -9.97
CA LYS A 209 12.62 -5.56 -9.46
C LYS A 209 12.89 -4.45 -8.45
N LYS A 210 12.27 -3.28 -8.60
CA LYS A 210 12.47 -2.13 -7.70
C LYS A 210 12.02 -2.43 -6.26
N VAL A 211 10.95 -3.22 -6.10
CA VAL A 211 10.34 -3.53 -4.80
C VAL A 211 10.83 -4.84 -4.19
N LYS A 212 11.49 -5.70 -4.97
CA LYS A 212 12.01 -7.02 -4.58
C LYS A 212 12.53 -7.14 -3.13
N PRO A 213 13.47 -6.31 -2.63
CA PRO A 213 14.05 -6.51 -1.30
C PRO A 213 13.09 -6.19 -0.13
N TYR A 214 11.90 -5.68 -0.42
CA TYR A 214 10.90 -5.29 0.57
C TYR A 214 9.70 -6.25 0.61
N ILE A 215 9.60 -7.19 -0.34
CA ILE A 215 8.45 -8.09 -0.48
C ILE A 215 8.41 -9.09 0.66
N ASN A 216 7.25 -9.19 1.32
CA ASN A 216 6.96 -10.23 2.30
C ASN A 216 5.66 -10.98 1.98
N LYS A 217 4.81 -10.40 1.12
CA LYS A 217 3.58 -11.02 0.60
C LYS A 217 3.46 -10.74 -0.90
N VAL A 218 2.83 -11.66 -1.60
CA VAL A 218 2.48 -11.52 -3.02
C VAL A 218 1.00 -11.84 -3.17
N HIS A 219 0.27 -10.91 -3.74
CA HIS A 219 -1.10 -11.14 -4.17
C HIS A 219 -1.09 -11.62 -5.62
N LEU A 220 -1.79 -12.72 -5.87
CA LEU A 220 -1.90 -13.38 -7.16
C LEU A 220 -3.34 -13.20 -7.64
N THR A 221 -3.52 -12.19 -8.47
CA THR A 221 -4.79 -11.84 -9.11
C THR A 221 -4.52 -11.63 -10.58
N ASP A 222 -5.46 -12.06 -11.42
CA ASP A 222 -5.38 -11.92 -12.86
C ASP A 222 -6.39 -10.89 -13.38
N ASN A 223 -6.06 -10.26 -14.49
CA ASN A 223 -6.92 -9.33 -15.21
C ASN A 223 -6.42 -9.15 -16.64
N PHE A 224 -7.12 -8.33 -17.42
CA PHE A 224 -6.78 -8.07 -18.83
C PHE A 224 -5.88 -6.85 -19.04
N GLY A 225 -5.38 -6.22 -17.97
CA GLY A 225 -4.51 -5.04 -18.02
C GLY A 225 -5.24 -3.70 -18.18
N ALA A 226 -6.56 -3.66 -17.98
CA ALA A 226 -7.39 -2.45 -18.13
C ALA A 226 -8.15 -2.05 -16.86
N SER A 227 -8.56 -3.03 -16.06
CA SER A 227 -9.29 -2.83 -14.81
C SER A 227 -9.00 -3.99 -13.86
N ASP A 228 -9.19 -3.72 -12.57
CA ASP A 228 -8.99 -4.71 -11.54
C ASP A 228 -10.15 -5.70 -11.48
N SER A 229 -9.98 -6.84 -12.14
CA SER A 229 -11.05 -7.83 -12.35
C SER A 229 -11.04 -8.95 -11.31
N HIS A 230 -9.99 -9.04 -10.49
CA HIS A 230 -9.81 -10.11 -9.50
C HIS A 230 -10.12 -11.52 -10.03
N LEU A 231 -9.60 -11.84 -11.22
CA LEU A 231 -9.77 -13.15 -11.82
C LEU A 231 -8.78 -14.15 -11.23
N PRO A 232 -9.11 -15.46 -11.23
CA PRO A 232 -8.13 -16.50 -10.98
C PRO A 232 -6.94 -16.40 -11.93
N PRO A 233 -5.70 -16.67 -11.46
CA PRO A 233 -4.54 -16.85 -12.32
C PRO A 233 -4.86 -17.73 -13.53
N GLY A 234 -4.36 -17.34 -14.70
CA GLY A 234 -4.53 -18.07 -15.96
C GLY A 234 -5.77 -17.68 -16.77
N MET A 235 -6.62 -16.79 -16.26
CA MET A 235 -7.81 -16.30 -16.97
C MET A 235 -7.63 -14.94 -17.64
N GLY A 236 -6.57 -14.22 -17.30
CA GLY A 236 -6.23 -12.91 -17.86
C GLY A 236 -4.92 -12.95 -18.63
N ASN A 237 -4.16 -11.86 -18.53
CA ASN A 237 -2.89 -11.67 -19.23
C ASN A 237 -1.75 -11.18 -18.32
N VAL A 238 -1.89 -11.34 -17.00
CA VAL A 238 -0.80 -11.04 -16.06
C VAL A 238 0.39 -11.98 -16.36
N PRO A 239 1.61 -11.44 -16.56
CA PRO A 239 2.79 -12.25 -16.86
C PRO A 239 3.39 -12.85 -15.57
N PHE A 240 2.65 -13.73 -14.90
CA PHE A 240 3.02 -14.29 -13.59
C PHE A 240 4.43 -14.87 -13.54
N GLN A 241 4.79 -15.69 -14.53
CA GLN A 241 6.11 -16.33 -14.56
C GLN A 241 7.23 -15.30 -14.55
N ALA A 242 7.19 -14.33 -15.48
CA ALA A 242 8.20 -13.28 -15.57
C ALA A 242 8.28 -12.43 -14.29
N LEU A 243 7.13 -12.07 -13.71
CA LEU A 243 7.07 -11.28 -12.47
C LEU A 243 7.63 -12.05 -11.27
N LEU A 244 7.25 -13.32 -11.11
CA LEU A 244 7.74 -14.17 -10.02
C LEU A 244 9.24 -14.46 -10.15
N GLU A 245 9.74 -14.68 -11.36
CA GLU A 245 11.17 -14.82 -11.63
C GLU A 245 11.93 -13.52 -11.31
N ALA A 246 11.36 -12.35 -11.64
CA ALA A 246 11.97 -11.05 -11.38
C ALA A 246 12.18 -10.79 -9.87
N ILE A 247 11.19 -11.13 -9.04
CA ILE A 247 11.27 -10.99 -7.58
C ILE A 247 12.07 -12.13 -6.91
N GLY A 248 12.34 -13.22 -7.64
CA GLY A 248 13.30 -14.27 -7.28
C GLY A 248 13.07 -14.88 -5.89
N GLU A 249 14.15 -15.10 -5.14
CA GLU A 249 14.08 -15.74 -3.82
C GLU A 249 13.17 -15.04 -2.82
N GLU A 250 13.09 -13.71 -2.84
CA GLU A 250 12.24 -12.98 -1.89
C GLU A 250 10.76 -13.20 -2.20
N GLY A 251 10.40 -13.21 -3.49
CA GLY A 251 9.07 -13.65 -3.91
C GLY A 251 8.81 -15.11 -3.58
N ALA A 252 9.80 -16.00 -3.69
CA ALA A 252 9.65 -17.40 -3.33
C ALA A 252 9.37 -17.61 -1.83
N LYS A 253 10.08 -16.86 -0.96
CA LYS A 253 9.89 -16.88 0.51
C LYS A 253 8.61 -16.17 0.96
N ALA A 254 8.11 -15.21 0.18
CA ALA A 254 6.91 -14.46 0.49
C ALA A 254 5.65 -15.33 0.54
N ILE A 255 4.73 -14.96 1.44
CA ILE A 255 3.40 -15.58 1.52
C ILE A 255 2.62 -15.19 0.27
N LYS A 256 2.05 -16.19 -0.42
CA LYS A 256 1.27 -15.99 -1.65
C LYS A 256 -0.22 -16.16 -1.35
N ILE A 257 -1.02 -15.20 -1.74
CA ILE A 257 -2.48 -15.19 -1.57
C ILE A 257 -3.11 -15.04 -2.94
N ASN A 258 -4.05 -15.91 -3.30
CA ASN A 258 -4.82 -15.72 -4.54
C ASN A 258 -5.99 -14.77 -4.25
N GLU A 259 -6.00 -13.61 -4.90
CA GLU A 259 -6.97 -12.54 -4.67
C GLU A 259 -8.07 -12.54 -5.73
N VAL A 260 -9.03 -13.43 -5.52
CA VAL A 260 -10.03 -13.81 -6.52
C VAL A 260 -11.44 -13.36 -6.13
N GLY A 261 -11.53 -12.16 -5.55
CA GLY A 261 -12.80 -11.58 -5.06
C GLY A 261 -13.88 -11.51 -6.13
N GLY A 262 -13.51 -11.09 -7.35
CA GLY A 262 -14.42 -11.02 -8.50
C GLY A 262 -15.04 -12.37 -8.87
N TRP A 263 -14.29 -13.46 -8.70
CA TRP A 263 -14.83 -14.80 -8.94
C TRP A 263 -15.98 -15.14 -7.98
N PHE A 264 -15.78 -14.92 -6.68
CA PHE A 264 -16.83 -15.15 -5.69
C PHE A 264 -18.01 -14.19 -5.87
N GLU A 265 -17.78 -12.98 -6.37
CA GLU A 265 -18.85 -12.05 -6.68
C GLU A 265 -19.77 -12.57 -7.79
N HIS A 266 -19.21 -13.07 -8.88
CA HIS A 266 -19.99 -13.45 -10.06
C HIS A 266 -20.42 -14.92 -10.08
N PHE A 267 -19.55 -15.84 -9.67
CA PHE A 267 -19.78 -17.28 -9.83
C PHE A 267 -20.24 -17.97 -8.56
N LYS A 268 -20.05 -17.36 -7.38
CA LYS A 268 -20.46 -17.91 -6.07
C LYS A 268 -19.91 -19.32 -5.78
N THR A 269 -18.82 -19.71 -6.43
CA THR A 269 -18.15 -21.01 -6.30
C THR A 269 -16.67 -20.84 -5.99
N SER A 270 -16.00 -21.92 -5.60
CA SER A 270 -14.55 -21.88 -5.37
C SER A 270 -13.79 -21.87 -6.70
N PRO A 271 -12.84 -20.93 -6.92
CA PRO A 271 -11.98 -20.91 -8.10
C PRO A 271 -10.78 -21.88 -8.01
N PHE A 272 -10.75 -22.72 -6.97
CA PHE A 272 -9.63 -23.60 -6.70
C PHE A 272 -9.24 -24.51 -7.89
N PRO A 273 -10.18 -25.13 -8.64
CA PRO A 273 -9.83 -25.91 -9.82
C PRO A 273 -9.08 -25.11 -10.88
N GLN A 274 -9.51 -23.87 -11.13
CA GLN A 274 -8.93 -23.00 -12.15
C GLN A 274 -7.55 -22.49 -11.73
N ILE A 275 -7.36 -22.22 -10.44
CA ILE A 275 -6.05 -21.90 -9.86
C ILE A 275 -5.08 -23.08 -10.05
N LEU A 276 -5.52 -24.32 -9.78
CA LEU A 276 -4.69 -25.51 -9.95
C LEU A 276 -4.32 -25.74 -11.42
N GLU A 277 -5.27 -25.58 -12.33
CA GLU A 277 -5.06 -25.68 -13.77
C GLU A 277 -4.00 -24.68 -14.24
N ALA A 278 -4.13 -23.41 -13.82
CA ALA A 278 -3.21 -22.35 -14.23
C ALA A 278 -1.77 -22.55 -13.74
N PHE A 279 -1.59 -23.09 -12.54
CA PHE A 279 -0.26 -23.42 -12.02
C PHE A 279 0.28 -24.77 -12.54
N GLY A 280 -0.41 -25.40 -13.49
CA GLY A 280 0.00 -26.68 -14.05
C GLY A 280 0.05 -27.78 -12.99
N SER A 281 -0.74 -27.64 -11.91
CA SER A 281 -0.83 -28.67 -10.89
C SER A 281 -1.32 -29.94 -11.57
N PRO A 282 -0.57 -31.05 -11.49
CA PRO A 282 -1.12 -32.31 -11.96
C PRO A 282 -2.35 -32.58 -11.11
N ILE A 283 -3.52 -32.71 -11.75
CA ILE A 283 -4.76 -33.14 -11.06
C ILE A 283 -4.54 -34.51 -10.39
N TYR A 284 -3.47 -35.22 -10.77
CA TYR A 284 -3.09 -36.54 -10.29
C TYR A 284 -1.67 -36.51 -9.72
N SER A 285 -1.56 -36.42 -8.40
CA SER A 285 -0.28 -36.65 -7.72
C SER A 285 0.02 -38.15 -7.68
N ALA A 286 1.02 -38.60 -8.44
CA ALA A 286 1.72 -39.87 -8.25
C ALA A 286 0.91 -41.18 -8.43
N GLY A 287 0.21 -41.36 -9.56
CA GLY A 287 -0.42 -42.64 -9.93
C GLY A 287 -0.81 -42.73 -11.40
N THR A 288 -1.34 -43.89 -11.83
CA THR A 288 -2.05 -44.03 -13.12
C THR A 288 -3.15 -42.99 -13.17
N GLY A 289 -3.13 -42.14 -14.21
CA GLY A 289 -4.18 -41.13 -14.44
C GLY A 289 -5.57 -41.78 -14.49
N PRO A 290 -6.62 -41.03 -14.16
CA PRO A 290 -7.98 -41.55 -14.12
C PRO A 290 -8.42 -42.07 -15.48
N TYR A 291 -9.36 -43.01 -15.43
CA TYR A 291 -10.12 -43.36 -16.62
C TYR A 291 -10.90 -42.13 -17.11
N TRP A 292 -11.22 -42.10 -18.41
CA TRP A 292 -11.96 -40.99 -19.05
C TRP A 292 -13.24 -40.62 -18.28
N SER A 293 -13.90 -41.60 -17.65
CA SER A 293 -15.10 -41.43 -16.82
C SER A 293 -14.90 -40.72 -15.47
N GLN A 294 -13.65 -40.46 -15.06
CA GLN A 294 -13.27 -39.94 -13.76
C GLN A 294 -12.63 -38.54 -13.85
N ALA A 295 -12.40 -37.99 -15.05
CA ALA A 295 -11.91 -36.63 -15.24
C ALA A 295 -13.06 -35.63 -15.07
N GLY A 296 -13.01 -34.81 -14.02
CA GLY A 296 -14.00 -33.74 -13.78
C GLY A 296 -14.01 -32.73 -14.93
N GLY A 297 -15.19 -32.39 -15.44
CA GLY A 297 -15.37 -31.52 -16.61
C GLY A 297 -15.40 -32.26 -17.95
N PHE A 298 -14.91 -33.50 -18.02
CA PHE A 298 -15.09 -34.42 -19.14
C PHE A 298 -16.30 -35.36 -18.95
N GLN A 299 -17.23 -35.03 -18.05
CA GLN A 299 -18.58 -35.57 -18.13
C GLN A 299 -19.33 -34.92 -19.30
N GLN A 300 -18.82 -35.05 -20.53
CA GLN A 300 -19.73 -35.13 -21.65
C GLN A 300 -20.54 -36.39 -21.41
N SER A 301 -21.80 -36.20 -21.01
CA SER A 301 -22.80 -37.25 -21.05
C SER A 301 -22.73 -37.88 -22.42
N TYR A 302 -22.16 -39.09 -22.51
CA TYR A 302 -22.28 -39.94 -23.70
C TYR A 302 -23.76 -40.27 -24.00
N MET A 303 -24.69 -39.78 -23.16
CA MET A 303 -26.13 -39.83 -23.26
C MET A 303 -26.79 -38.45 -23.47
N GLU A 304 -26.12 -37.47 -24.07
CA GLU A 304 -26.81 -36.29 -24.66
C GLU A 304 -27.32 -36.54 -26.09
N GLY A 305 -27.48 -37.81 -26.48
CA GLY A 305 -28.39 -38.17 -27.56
C GLY A 305 -29.82 -38.11 -27.04
N TYR A 306 -30.77 -37.60 -27.85
CA TYR A 306 -32.20 -37.76 -27.60
C TYR A 306 -32.41 -39.20 -27.12
N GLY A 307 -32.88 -39.39 -25.88
CA GLY A 307 -33.08 -40.71 -25.30
C GLY A 307 -33.98 -41.60 -26.17
N GLN A 308 -34.41 -42.75 -25.67
CA GLN A 308 -35.23 -43.73 -26.42
C GLN A 308 -36.67 -43.25 -26.79
N ILE A 309 -36.85 -41.97 -27.09
CA ILE A 309 -38.07 -41.33 -27.57
C ILE A 309 -38.29 -41.55 -29.07
N LEU A 310 -37.24 -41.86 -29.85
CA LEU A 310 -37.37 -42.10 -31.30
C LEU A 310 -37.28 -43.60 -31.65
N PRO A 311 -38.04 -44.08 -32.66
CA PRO A 311 -38.05 -45.48 -33.08
C PRO A 311 -36.65 -45.99 -33.44
N SER A 312 -36.32 -47.19 -32.98
CA SER A 312 -35.01 -47.86 -33.14
C SER A 312 -34.53 -47.94 -34.60
N THR A 313 -35.46 -47.97 -35.55
CA THR A 313 -35.21 -48.04 -36.99
C THR A 313 -34.33 -46.91 -37.51
N ASN A 314 -34.50 -45.68 -36.99
CA ASN A 314 -33.72 -44.53 -37.46
C ASN A 314 -32.27 -44.56 -36.96
N TYR A 315 -32.05 -45.09 -35.76
CA TYR A 315 -30.72 -45.17 -35.15
C TYR A 315 -29.86 -46.32 -35.70
N GLN A 316 -30.49 -47.39 -36.19
CA GLN A 316 -29.78 -48.49 -36.85
C GLN A 316 -29.37 -48.16 -38.29
N MET A 317 -30.15 -47.35 -39.01
CA MET A 317 -29.83 -46.99 -40.41
C MET A 317 -28.96 -45.73 -40.56
N PHE A 318 -29.12 -44.73 -39.69
CA PHE A 318 -28.50 -43.41 -39.89
C PHE A 318 -27.56 -42.96 -38.75
N GLY A 319 -27.42 -43.75 -37.68
CA GLY A 319 -26.52 -43.48 -36.57
C GLY A 319 -27.07 -42.43 -35.58
N ALA A 320 -26.95 -42.72 -34.28
CA ALA A 320 -27.24 -41.76 -33.21
C ALA A 320 -25.92 -41.14 -32.73
N GLY A 321 -25.61 -39.93 -33.17
CA GLY A 321 -24.43 -39.19 -32.68
C GLY A 321 -23.08 -39.83 -33.02
N PHE A 322 -22.01 -39.12 -32.67
CA PHE A 322 -20.61 -39.33 -33.10
C PHE A 322 -19.93 -40.65 -32.66
N SER A 323 -20.69 -41.71 -32.35
CA SER A 323 -20.18 -42.92 -31.69
C SER A 323 -20.09 -44.17 -32.56
N GLN A 324 -20.44 -44.11 -33.85
CA GLN A 324 -20.24 -45.24 -34.76
C GLN A 324 -19.71 -44.73 -36.09
N LEU A 325 -18.38 -44.70 -36.23
CA LEU A 325 -17.76 -44.67 -37.55
C LEU A 325 -18.35 -45.85 -38.37
N PRO A 326 -18.66 -45.67 -39.66
CA PRO A 326 -19.01 -46.78 -40.53
C PRO A 326 -17.97 -47.91 -40.43
N GLN A 327 -18.37 -49.17 -40.59
CA GLN A 327 -17.42 -50.30 -40.58
C GLN A 327 -16.26 -50.12 -41.57
N SER A 328 -16.48 -49.40 -42.67
CA SER A 328 -15.45 -49.03 -43.65
C SER A 328 -14.40 -48.05 -43.13
N LEU A 329 -14.68 -47.35 -42.03
CA LEU A 329 -13.80 -46.42 -41.32
C LEU A 329 -13.41 -46.92 -39.92
N GLY A 330 -13.64 -48.20 -39.62
CA GLY A 330 -13.14 -48.85 -38.40
C GLY A 330 -14.06 -48.83 -37.18
N GLY A 331 -15.35 -48.51 -37.32
CA GLY A 331 -16.29 -48.62 -36.20
C GLY A 331 -16.73 -50.05 -35.91
N GLN A 332 -16.79 -50.41 -34.62
CA GLN A 332 -17.11 -51.74 -34.12
C GLN A 332 -18.53 -51.77 -33.54
N GLN A 333 -19.41 -52.61 -34.08
CA GLN A 333 -20.74 -52.89 -33.55
C GLN A 333 -20.60 -54.04 -32.52
N GLY A 334 -20.92 -53.78 -31.26
CA GLY A 334 -20.57 -54.66 -30.13
C GLY A 334 -21.08 -56.10 -30.25
N GLN A 335 -20.25 -57.11 -29.96
CA GLN A 335 -19.94 -57.66 -28.63
C GLN A 335 -19.07 -58.94 -28.80
N GLN A 336 -18.29 -59.27 -27.76
CA GLN A 336 -17.37 -60.42 -27.57
C GLN A 336 -15.95 -60.27 -28.16
N GLY A 337 -15.00 -60.00 -27.26
CA GLY A 337 -13.57 -60.17 -27.55
C GLY A 337 -12.73 -59.44 -26.52
N GLY A 338 -12.02 -60.20 -25.68
CA GLY A 338 -11.18 -59.69 -24.59
C GLY A 338 -10.07 -58.76 -25.05
N GLY A 339 -9.59 -57.95 -24.10
CA GLY A 339 -8.62 -56.90 -24.34
C GLY A 339 -7.28 -57.38 -24.92
N ARG A 340 -6.64 -56.45 -25.64
CA ARG A 340 -5.19 -56.26 -25.76
C ARG A 340 -4.98 -55.02 -26.63
N MET A 341 -4.75 -53.87 -26.01
CA MET A 341 -4.01 -52.80 -26.69
C MET A 341 -2.53 -53.16 -26.56
N GLY A 342 -1.94 -53.49 -27.71
CA GLY A 342 -0.58 -53.96 -27.84
C GLY A 342 0.44 -52.90 -27.45
N SER A 343 1.52 -53.39 -26.84
CA SER A 343 2.80 -52.73 -26.80
C SER A 343 3.34 -52.44 -28.20
N GLY A 344 3.82 -51.22 -28.40
CA GLY A 344 4.85 -50.86 -29.37
C GLY A 344 5.43 -49.53 -28.87
N GLY A 345 6.71 -49.36 -28.54
CA GLY A 345 7.88 -50.07 -29.04
C GLY A 345 8.28 -49.51 -30.40
N PHE A 346 8.65 -48.22 -30.47
CA PHE A 346 10.03 -47.70 -30.56
C PHE A 346 10.06 -46.25 -30.08
#